data_AF-A0A1S8KZB0-F1
#
_entry.id   AF-A0A1S8KZB0-F1
#
_cell.length_a   1.000
_cell.length_b   1.000
_cell.length_c   1.000
_cell.angle_alpha   90.00
_cell.angle_beta   90.00
_cell.angle_gamma   90.00
#
_symmetry.space_group_name_H-M   'P 1'
#
loop_
_entity.id
_entity.type
_entity.pdbx_description
1 polymer ?
#
loop_
_entity_poly.entity_id
_entity_poly.type
_entity_poly.pdbx_seq_one_letter_code
_entity_poly.pdbx_strand_id
1 'polypeptide(L)'
;MEKSKYHHGNLKEDMIKNGLQLLTTEGYEEFSLRKVAKMCGVSHTAPYKHFRNKDELISAIIFEATQKFKRSLEETSLRYQNDFQKQIVEVGKRYIKFMVENPDYFKVLFINDLNTKLVIQDESLAFVRGDAFVPFKETASNYLNSLNLNYSDKDLNLSILLIWSTIHGLAALLTNKAIIYSGDYLELADSIISKNLSIVLNLL
;
A
#
# COMPACT_ATOMS: atom_id res chain seq x y z
N MET A 1 33.39 -11.30 17.99
CA MET A 1 32.73 -10.60 16.86
C MET A 1 32.22 -11.67 15.91
N GLU A 2 30.94 -12.02 16.00
CA GLU A 2 30.33 -12.98 15.08
C GLU A 2 30.09 -12.32 13.72
N LYS A 3 30.75 -12.84 12.67
CA LYS A 3 30.43 -12.51 11.28
C LYS A 3 29.04 -13.06 10.99
N SER A 4 28.05 -12.18 10.89
CA SER A 4 26.70 -12.49 10.42
C SER A 4 26.77 -13.28 9.10
N LYS A 5 26.08 -14.42 9.06
CA LYS A 5 25.99 -15.34 7.91
C LYS A 5 25.44 -14.58 6.71
N TYR A 6 26.35 -14.22 5.82
CA TYR A 6 26.05 -13.71 4.49
C TYR A 6 25.20 -14.75 3.74
N HIS A 7 23.92 -14.46 3.52
CA HIS A 7 23.06 -15.32 2.71
C HIS A 7 23.39 -15.05 1.25
N HIS A 8 24.46 -15.69 0.74
CA HIS A 8 24.95 -15.55 -0.63
C HIS A 8 23.91 -15.86 -1.74
N GLY A 9 22.70 -16.30 -1.39
CA GLY A 9 21.64 -16.63 -2.34
C GLY A 9 20.73 -15.48 -2.75
N ASN A 10 20.71 -14.34 -2.04
CA ASN A 10 19.67 -13.34 -2.31
C ASN A 10 20.07 -11.87 -2.18
N LEU A 11 21.25 -11.52 -2.72
CA LEU A 11 21.70 -10.12 -2.77
C LEU A 11 20.64 -9.19 -3.35
N LYS A 12 19.91 -9.60 -4.39
CA LYS A 12 18.85 -8.78 -4.99
C LYS A 12 17.75 -8.41 -3.98
N GLU A 13 17.21 -9.38 -3.24
CA GLU A 13 16.20 -9.10 -2.21
C GLU A 13 16.76 -8.29 -1.05
N ASP A 14 18.00 -8.58 -0.60
CA ASP A 14 18.65 -7.81 0.46
C ASP A 14 18.83 -6.35 0.04
N MET A 15 19.21 -6.10 -1.23
CA MET A 15 19.33 -4.74 -1.77
C MET A 15 17.97 -4.04 -1.83
N ILE A 16 16.89 -4.74 -2.21
CA ILE A 16 15.54 -4.17 -2.22
C ILE A 16 15.09 -3.83 -0.79
N LYS A 17 15.28 -4.74 0.16
CA LYS A 17 14.88 -4.54 1.56
C LYS A 17 15.65 -3.39 2.22
N ASN A 18 16.98 -3.39 2.13
CA ASN A 18 17.81 -2.32 2.69
C ASN A 18 17.62 -1.00 1.93
N GLY A 19 17.39 -1.08 0.62
CA GLY A 19 17.07 0.07 -0.21
C GLY A 19 15.75 0.74 0.19
N LEU A 20 14.71 -0.03 0.49
CA LEU A 20 13.44 0.53 0.99
C LEU A 20 13.67 1.39 2.24
N GLN A 21 14.43 0.87 3.21
CA GLN A 21 14.77 1.61 4.41
C GLN A 21 15.56 2.89 4.08
N LEU A 22 16.62 2.78 3.25
CA LEU A 22 17.43 3.94 2.87
C LEU A 22 16.60 5.02 2.15
N LEU A 23 15.74 4.60 1.21
CA LEU A 23 14.90 5.50 0.42
C LEU A 23 13.92 6.29 1.29
N THR A 24 13.38 5.65 2.33
CA THR A 24 12.40 6.26 3.23
C THR A 24 13.00 7.10 4.36
N THR A 25 14.31 6.94 4.62
CA THR A 25 15.04 7.75 5.60
C THR A 25 15.79 8.91 4.97
N GLU A 26 16.42 8.73 3.82
CA GLU A 26 17.29 9.73 3.19
C GLU A 26 16.66 10.40 1.96
N GLY A 27 15.60 9.83 1.40
CA GLY A 27 14.93 10.36 0.20
C GLY A 27 15.67 10.02 -1.10
N TYR A 28 15.08 10.43 -2.23
CA TYR A 28 15.56 10.07 -3.57
C TYR A 28 16.96 10.64 -3.87
N GLU A 29 17.23 11.90 -3.52
CA GLU A 29 18.49 12.59 -3.84
C GLU A 29 19.70 11.92 -3.20
N GLU A 30 19.59 11.60 -1.91
CA GLU A 30 20.69 11.00 -1.13
C GLU A 30 20.83 9.49 -1.35
N PHE A 31 19.85 8.84 -1.96
CA PHE A 31 19.90 7.40 -2.22
C PHE A 31 21.02 7.04 -3.20
N SER A 32 21.76 5.96 -2.93
CA SER A 32 22.74 5.42 -3.90
C SER A 32 22.95 3.91 -3.74
N LEU A 33 23.28 3.22 -4.84
CA LEU A 33 23.63 1.79 -4.81
C LEU A 33 24.79 1.51 -3.85
N ARG A 34 25.73 2.46 -3.75
CA ARG A 34 26.90 2.35 -2.88
C ARG A 34 26.51 2.29 -1.41
N LYS A 35 25.57 3.14 -0.97
CA LYS A 35 25.04 3.15 0.40
C LYS A 35 24.30 1.83 0.69
N VAL A 36 23.44 1.38 -0.22
CA VAL A 36 22.72 0.10 -0.04
C VAL A 36 23.67 -1.11 -0.03
N ALA A 37 24.70 -1.11 -0.87
CA ALA A 37 25.73 -2.15 -0.88
C ALA A 37 26.44 -2.27 0.47
N LYS A 38 26.78 -1.11 1.06
CA LYS A 38 27.39 -1.04 2.39
C LYS A 38 26.46 -1.60 3.46
N MET A 39 25.16 -1.30 3.40
CA MET A 39 24.15 -1.86 4.32
C MET A 39 24.04 -3.40 4.18
N CYS A 40 24.17 -3.91 2.96
CA CYS A 40 24.17 -5.36 2.70
C CYS A 40 25.51 -6.04 3.02
N GLY A 41 26.54 -5.29 3.44
CA GLY A 41 27.90 -5.83 3.70
C GLY A 41 28.62 -6.31 2.44
N VAL A 42 28.24 -5.83 1.26
CA VAL A 42 28.79 -6.27 -0.04
C VAL A 42 29.76 -5.24 -0.63
N SER A 43 30.60 -5.65 -1.59
CA SER A 43 31.47 -4.71 -2.30
C SER A 43 30.66 -3.69 -3.09
N HIS A 44 31.21 -2.49 -3.31
CA HIS A 44 30.52 -1.45 -4.09
C HIS A 44 30.24 -1.83 -5.55
N THR A 45 30.92 -2.85 -6.08
CA THR A 45 30.72 -3.38 -7.44
C THR A 45 29.64 -4.46 -7.52
N ALA A 46 29.31 -5.13 -6.40
CA ALA A 46 28.33 -6.23 -6.39
C ALA A 46 26.90 -5.84 -6.84
N PRO A 47 26.35 -4.66 -6.47
CA PRO A 47 25.02 -4.24 -6.90
C PRO A 47 24.82 -4.20 -8.42
N TYR A 48 25.87 -3.85 -9.16
CA TYR A 48 25.81 -3.66 -10.61
C TYR A 48 25.54 -4.94 -11.41
N LYS A 49 25.62 -6.11 -10.77
CA LYS A 49 25.16 -7.39 -11.34
C LYS A 49 23.64 -7.51 -11.38
N HIS A 50 22.92 -6.72 -10.58
CA HIS A 50 21.46 -6.79 -10.42
C HIS A 50 20.75 -5.51 -10.83
N PHE A 51 21.39 -4.36 -10.67
CA PHE A 51 20.82 -3.04 -10.94
C PHE A 51 21.86 -2.16 -11.63
N ARG A 52 21.54 -1.67 -12.83
CA ARG A 52 22.40 -0.81 -13.65
C ARG A 52 22.60 0.56 -13.01
N ASN A 53 21.57 1.09 -12.37
CA ASN A 53 21.56 2.42 -11.78
C ASN A 53 20.57 2.52 -10.60
N LYS A 54 20.56 3.71 -9.97
CA LYS A 54 19.72 4.02 -8.81
C LYS A 54 18.24 3.81 -9.12
N ASP A 55 17.79 4.28 -10.28
CA ASP A 55 16.38 4.25 -10.66
C ASP A 55 15.86 2.82 -10.87
N GLU A 56 16.69 1.91 -11.36
CA GLU A 56 16.33 0.49 -11.49
C GLU A 56 16.13 -0.17 -10.12
N LEU A 57 16.99 0.11 -9.15
CA LEU A 57 16.81 -0.39 -7.78
C LEU A 57 15.57 0.22 -7.13
N ILE A 58 15.35 1.53 -7.28
CA ILE A 58 14.15 2.21 -6.75
C ILE A 58 12.87 1.66 -7.38
N SER A 59 12.87 1.41 -8.69
CA SER A 59 11.73 0.80 -9.39
C SER A 59 11.44 -0.61 -8.86
N ALA A 60 12.48 -1.41 -8.61
CA ALA A 60 12.33 -2.73 -8.01
C ALA A 60 11.80 -2.65 -6.56
N ILE A 61 12.23 -1.66 -5.78
CA ILE A 61 11.72 -1.39 -4.44
C ILE A 61 10.22 -1.09 -4.47
N ILE A 62 9.80 -0.16 -5.35
CA ILE A 62 8.38 0.23 -5.50
C ILE A 62 7.56 -0.98 -5.96
N PHE A 63 8.06 -1.73 -6.94
CA PHE A 63 7.39 -2.93 -7.44
C PHE A 63 7.17 -3.97 -6.33
N GLU A 64 8.20 -4.34 -5.59
CA GLU A 64 8.08 -5.31 -4.49
C GLU A 64 7.19 -4.78 -3.36
N ALA A 65 7.28 -3.49 -3.04
CA ALA A 65 6.41 -2.86 -2.06
C ALA A 65 4.93 -2.97 -2.46
N THR A 66 4.61 -2.66 -3.71
CA THR A 66 3.27 -2.76 -4.26
C THR A 66 2.78 -4.20 -4.28
N GLN A 67 3.60 -5.15 -4.75
CA GLN A 67 3.20 -6.56 -4.84
C GLN A 67 2.94 -7.16 -3.45
N LYS A 68 3.77 -6.84 -2.45
CA LYS A 68 3.56 -7.30 -1.08
C LYS A 68 2.27 -6.74 -0.49
N PHE A 69 1.99 -5.46 -0.74
CA PHE A 69 0.78 -4.82 -0.27
C PHE A 69 -0.48 -5.40 -0.95
N LYS A 70 -0.45 -5.53 -2.28
CA LYS A 70 -1.54 -6.12 -3.06
C LYS A 70 -1.88 -7.53 -2.58
N ARG A 71 -0.87 -8.40 -2.49
CA ARG A 71 -1.05 -9.78 -2.02
C ARG A 71 -1.73 -9.82 -0.66
N SER A 72 -1.31 -8.94 0.24
CA SER A 72 -1.88 -8.83 1.58
C SER A 72 -3.39 -8.47 1.57
N LEU A 73 -3.83 -7.62 0.64
CA LEU A 73 -5.24 -7.30 0.45
C LEU A 73 -6.00 -8.45 -0.24
N GLU A 74 -5.43 -9.02 -1.30
CA GLU A 74 -6.01 -10.14 -2.07
C GLU A 74 -6.25 -11.36 -1.19
N GLU A 75 -5.26 -11.76 -0.37
CA GLU A 75 -5.38 -12.86 0.59
C GLU A 75 -6.52 -12.63 1.60
N THR A 76 -6.69 -11.39 2.05
CA THR A 76 -7.78 -11.02 2.98
C THR A 76 -9.12 -11.05 2.25
N SER A 77 -9.19 -10.51 1.04
CA SER A 77 -10.39 -10.50 0.20
C SER A 77 -10.88 -11.93 -0.07
N LEU A 78 -9.97 -12.85 -0.45
CA LEU A 78 -10.30 -14.26 -0.69
C LEU A 78 -10.87 -14.96 0.55
N ARG A 79 -10.37 -14.64 1.74
CA ARG A 79 -10.86 -15.24 3.00
C ARG A 79 -12.33 -14.92 3.28
N TYR A 80 -12.83 -13.79 2.80
CA TYR A 80 -14.18 -13.29 3.06
C TYR A 80 -15.06 -13.22 1.79
N GLN A 81 -14.70 -13.95 0.73
CA GLN A 81 -15.37 -13.88 -0.58
C GLN A 81 -16.88 -14.20 -0.61
N ASN A 82 -17.42 -14.77 0.47
CA ASN A 82 -18.84 -15.15 0.57
C ASN A 82 -19.69 -14.12 1.34
N ASP A 83 -19.09 -13.05 1.85
CA ASP A 83 -19.78 -11.99 2.60
C ASP A 83 -19.17 -10.64 2.22
N PHE A 84 -19.75 -9.98 1.22
CA PHE A 84 -19.18 -8.76 0.65
C PHE A 84 -19.08 -7.60 1.64
N GLN A 85 -20.04 -7.48 2.57
CA GLN A 85 -20.02 -6.43 3.59
C GLN A 85 -18.86 -6.66 4.56
N LYS A 86 -18.70 -7.89 5.04
CA LYS A 86 -17.55 -8.23 5.89
C LYS A 86 -16.23 -8.15 5.14
N GLN A 87 -16.22 -8.54 3.87
CA GLN A 87 -15.03 -8.50 3.01
C GLN A 87 -14.46 -7.09 2.88
N ILE A 88 -15.28 -6.09 2.56
CA ILE A 88 -14.79 -4.71 2.41
C ILE A 88 -14.28 -4.14 3.74
N VAL A 89 -14.94 -4.46 4.87
CA VAL A 89 -14.49 -4.03 6.20
C VAL A 89 -13.14 -4.65 6.55
N GLU A 90 -12.98 -5.96 6.35
CA GLU A 90 -11.75 -6.68 6.69
C GLU A 90 -10.58 -6.31 5.76
N VAL A 91 -10.84 -6.11 4.46
CA VAL A 91 -9.84 -5.58 3.53
C VAL A 91 -9.43 -4.16 3.91
N GLY A 92 -10.36 -3.30 4.33
CA GLY A 92 -10.05 -1.96 4.83
C GLY A 92 -9.22 -1.97 6.12
N LYS A 93 -9.54 -2.84 7.07
CA LYS A 93 -8.73 -3.06 8.29
C LYS A 93 -7.34 -3.57 7.93
N ARG A 94 -7.23 -4.50 6.97
CA ARG A 94 -5.94 -4.99 6.49
C ARG A 94 -5.11 -3.89 5.83
N TYR A 95 -5.72 -3.02 5.03
CA TYR A 95 -5.09 -1.84 4.46
C TYR A 95 -4.43 -1.01 5.56
N ILE A 96 -5.21 -0.61 6.57
CA ILE A 96 -4.75 0.23 7.69
C ILE A 96 -3.65 -0.48 8.47
N LYS A 97 -3.87 -1.74 8.85
CA LYS A 97 -2.90 -2.54 9.60
C LYS A 97 -1.56 -2.62 8.88
N PHE A 98 -1.56 -2.88 7.57
CA PHE A 98 -0.36 -3.00 6.79
C PHE A 98 0.47 -1.71 6.84
N MET A 99 -0.15 -0.55 6.70
CA MET A 99 0.55 0.74 6.73
C MET A 99 1.11 1.05 8.12
N VAL A 100 0.33 0.78 9.17
CA VAL A 100 0.75 1.00 10.57
C VAL A 100 1.93 0.10 10.95
N GLU A 101 1.91 -1.17 10.55
CA GLU A 101 3.00 -2.12 10.82
C GLU A 101 4.22 -1.90 9.91
N ASN A 102 4.04 -1.22 8.77
CA ASN A 102 5.08 -1.04 7.75
C ASN A 102 5.14 0.43 7.25
N PRO A 103 5.50 1.40 8.10
CA PRO A 103 5.46 2.83 7.77
C PRO A 103 6.31 3.22 6.56
N ASP A 104 7.41 2.50 6.29
CA ASP A 104 8.25 2.74 5.12
C ASP A 104 7.50 2.41 3.81
N TYR A 105 6.61 1.43 3.82
CA TYR A 105 5.77 1.12 2.66
C TYR A 105 4.76 2.23 2.42
N PHE A 106 4.19 2.82 3.48
CA PHE A 106 3.28 3.96 3.34
C PHE A 106 3.98 5.15 2.64
N LYS A 107 5.21 5.47 3.07
CA LYS A 107 6.01 6.55 2.46
C LYS A 107 6.32 6.29 0.99
N VAL A 108 6.79 5.08 0.65
CA VAL A 108 7.15 4.73 -0.73
C VAL A 108 5.93 4.68 -1.65
N LEU A 109 4.81 4.13 -1.17
CA LEU A 109 3.64 3.93 -2.00
C LEU A 109 2.80 5.20 -2.19
N PHE A 110 2.78 6.11 -1.20
CA PHE A 110 1.81 7.22 -1.20
C PHE A 110 2.40 8.63 -1.02
N ILE A 111 3.58 8.80 -0.40
CA ILE A 111 4.11 10.14 -0.07
C ILE A 111 5.14 10.65 -1.08
N ASN A 112 5.97 9.77 -1.64
CA ASN A 112 7.06 10.20 -2.51
C ASN A 112 6.57 10.57 -3.92
N ASP A 113 7.25 11.52 -4.58
CA ASP A 113 7.03 11.94 -5.98
C ASP A 113 7.20 10.81 -7.02
N LEU A 114 7.59 9.62 -6.55
CA LEU A 114 7.76 8.39 -7.31
C LEU A 114 6.47 7.57 -7.41
N ASN A 115 5.38 8.04 -6.80
CA ASN A 115 4.11 7.34 -6.76
C ASN A 115 3.36 7.38 -8.10
N THR A 116 2.59 6.33 -8.36
CA THR A 116 1.58 6.33 -9.41
C THR A 116 0.44 7.26 -8.99
N LYS A 117 0.09 8.20 -9.86
CA LYS A 117 -1.03 9.11 -9.61
C LYS A 117 -2.36 8.43 -9.92
N LEU A 118 -3.33 8.61 -9.04
CA LEU A 118 -4.74 8.37 -9.35
C LEU A 118 -5.20 9.46 -10.31
N VAL A 119 -5.71 9.06 -11.48
CA VAL A 119 -6.20 10.00 -12.50
C VAL A 119 -7.72 9.94 -12.53
N ILE A 120 -8.35 11.09 -12.30
CA ILE A 120 -9.78 11.26 -12.48
C ILE A 120 -9.97 11.95 -13.83
N GLN A 121 -10.56 11.24 -14.79
CA GLN A 121 -10.82 11.77 -16.13
C GLN A 121 -12.19 11.32 -16.61
N ASP A 122 -13.00 12.25 -17.10
CA ASP A 122 -14.34 11.99 -17.66
C ASP A 122 -15.21 11.13 -16.73
N GLU A 123 -15.22 11.48 -15.43
CA GLU A 123 -15.97 10.79 -14.36
C GLU A 123 -15.50 9.34 -14.09
N SER A 124 -14.46 8.89 -14.80
CA SER A 124 -13.79 7.62 -14.59
C SER A 124 -12.61 7.76 -13.63
N LEU A 125 -12.46 6.76 -12.76
CA LEU A 125 -11.25 6.55 -11.98
C LEU A 125 -10.32 5.62 -12.76
N ALA A 126 -9.45 6.23 -13.56
CA ALA A 126 -8.44 5.54 -14.34
C ALA A 126 -7.16 5.37 -13.52
N PHE A 127 -6.71 4.11 -13.43
CA PHE A 127 -5.50 3.75 -12.70
C PHE A 127 -4.48 3.16 -13.66
N VAL A 128 -3.23 3.57 -13.50
CA VAL A 128 -2.13 2.96 -14.27
C VAL A 128 -1.96 1.51 -13.77
N ARG A 129 -1.88 0.55 -14.70
CA ARG A 129 -1.69 -0.87 -14.37
C ARG A 129 -0.50 -1.04 -13.43
N GLY A 130 -0.69 -1.83 -12.37
CA GLY A 130 0.32 -2.05 -11.33
C GLY A 130 0.12 -1.23 -10.06
N ASP A 131 -0.98 -0.51 -9.92
CA ASP A 131 -1.32 0.26 -8.71
C ASP A 131 -1.65 -0.65 -7.51
N ALA A 132 -1.13 -0.27 -6.34
CA ALA A 132 -1.43 -0.79 -5.01
C ALA A 132 -2.94 -0.75 -4.67
N PHE A 133 -3.70 0.12 -5.34
CA PHE A 133 -5.12 0.34 -5.13
C PHE A 133 -6.05 -0.74 -5.72
N VAL A 134 -5.61 -1.48 -6.74
CA VAL A 134 -6.49 -2.39 -7.53
C VAL A 134 -7.29 -3.38 -6.67
N PRO A 135 -6.68 -4.14 -5.72
CA PRO A 135 -7.43 -5.13 -4.94
C PRO A 135 -8.50 -4.49 -4.05
N PHE A 136 -8.25 -3.28 -3.56
CA PHE A 136 -9.24 -2.54 -2.79
C PHE A 136 -10.40 -2.09 -3.68
N LYS A 137 -10.11 -1.54 -4.88
CA LYS A 137 -11.13 -1.13 -5.84
C LYS A 137 -12.07 -2.28 -6.19
N GLU A 138 -11.51 -3.43 -6.53
CA GLU A 138 -12.29 -4.63 -6.86
C GLU A 138 -13.18 -5.06 -5.71
N THR A 139 -12.65 -5.07 -4.47
CA THR A 139 -13.43 -5.41 -3.28
C THR A 139 -14.57 -4.40 -3.03
N ALA A 140 -14.30 -3.10 -3.17
CA ALA A 140 -15.30 -2.05 -3.00
C ALA A 140 -16.39 -2.10 -4.08
N SER A 141 -16.01 -2.33 -5.34
CA SER A 141 -16.94 -2.52 -6.45
C SER A 141 -17.83 -3.75 -6.23
N ASN A 142 -17.27 -4.87 -5.79
CA ASN A 142 -18.04 -6.09 -5.52
C ASN A 142 -19.07 -5.85 -4.40
N TYR A 143 -18.67 -5.16 -3.32
CA TYR A 143 -19.59 -4.77 -2.26
C TYR A 143 -20.73 -3.89 -2.78
N LEU A 144 -20.43 -2.80 -3.48
CA LEU A 144 -21.46 -1.88 -3.96
C LEU A 144 -22.42 -2.54 -4.95
N ASN A 145 -21.89 -3.35 -5.88
CA ASN A 145 -22.69 -4.09 -6.85
C ASN A 145 -23.58 -5.15 -6.18
N SER A 146 -23.14 -5.75 -5.06
CA SER A 146 -23.94 -6.74 -4.32
C SER A 146 -25.21 -6.18 -3.69
N LEU A 147 -25.31 -4.85 -3.56
CA LEU A 147 -26.47 -4.16 -2.99
C LEU A 147 -27.65 -4.07 -3.97
N ASN A 148 -27.43 -4.32 -5.27
CA ASN A 148 -28.44 -4.22 -6.33
C ASN A 148 -29.19 -2.87 -6.36
N LEU A 149 -28.47 -1.78 -6.08
CA LEU A 149 -29.00 -0.41 -6.17
C LEU A 149 -28.86 0.13 -7.59
N ASN A 150 -29.69 1.10 -7.96
CA ASN A 150 -29.61 1.79 -9.24
C ASN A 150 -28.84 3.11 -9.09
N TYR A 151 -27.56 3.11 -9.45
CA TYR A 151 -26.69 4.29 -9.41
C TYR A 151 -25.93 4.45 -10.73
N SER A 152 -25.42 5.65 -10.99
CA SER A 152 -24.58 5.91 -12.16
C SER A 152 -23.14 5.41 -11.95
N ASP A 153 -22.38 5.21 -13.03
CA ASP A 153 -20.95 4.90 -12.95
C ASP A 153 -20.15 5.97 -12.20
N LYS A 154 -20.59 7.23 -12.30
CA LYS A 154 -20.03 8.36 -11.56
C LYS A 154 -20.21 8.19 -10.06
N ASP A 155 -21.42 7.86 -9.62
CA ASP A 155 -21.74 7.68 -8.20
C ASP A 155 -21.01 6.46 -7.62
N LEU A 156 -20.89 5.39 -8.40
CA LEU A 156 -20.06 4.23 -8.06
C LEU A 156 -18.59 4.64 -7.83
N ASN A 157 -18.00 5.37 -8.77
CA ASN A 157 -16.63 5.83 -8.67
C ASN A 157 -16.41 6.77 -7.48
N LEU A 158 -17.30 7.74 -7.26
CA LEU A 158 -17.23 8.65 -6.11
C LEU A 158 -17.38 7.90 -4.77
N SER A 159 -18.25 6.90 -4.72
CA SER A 159 -18.43 6.04 -3.55
C SER A 159 -17.16 5.26 -3.22
N ILE A 160 -16.54 4.64 -4.23
CA ILE A 160 -15.26 3.94 -4.06
C ILE A 160 -14.17 4.90 -3.56
N LEU A 161 -14.11 6.10 -4.12
CA LEU A 161 -13.15 7.13 -3.71
C LEU A 161 -13.39 7.59 -2.27
N LEU A 162 -14.65 7.73 -1.84
CA LEU A 162 -15.02 8.15 -0.48
C LEU A 162 -14.65 7.08 0.56
N ILE A 163 -14.90 5.81 0.26
CA ILE A 163 -14.51 4.68 1.12
C ILE A 163 -12.97 4.63 1.22
N TRP A 164 -12.29 4.72 0.07
CA TRP A 164 -10.83 4.70 0.06
C TRP A 164 -10.23 5.88 0.80
N SER A 165 -10.72 7.09 0.60
CA SER A 165 -10.22 8.30 1.26
C SER A 165 -10.33 8.20 2.79
N THR A 166 -11.41 7.58 3.28
CA THR A 166 -11.59 7.32 4.72
C THR A 166 -10.55 6.34 5.25
N ILE A 167 -10.36 5.21 4.57
CA ILE A 167 -9.40 4.17 4.95
C ILE A 167 -7.96 4.69 4.87
N HIS A 168 -7.62 5.35 3.76
CA HIS A 168 -6.31 5.92 3.51
C HIS A 168 -6.00 7.03 4.51
N GLY A 169 -6.95 7.93 4.78
CA GLY A 169 -6.82 8.98 5.78
C GLY A 169 -6.56 8.43 7.18
N LEU A 170 -7.34 7.42 7.60
CA LEU A 170 -7.12 6.79 8.90
C LEU A 170 -5.76 6.07 8.97
N ALA A 171 -5.36 5.36 7.90
CA ALA A 171 -4.04 4.76 7.79
C ALA A 171 -2.92 5.80 7.93
N ALA A 172 -3.04 6.93 7.24
CA ALA A 172 -2.07 8.03 7.30
C ALA A 172 -1.97 8.64 8.71
N LEU A 173 -3.11 8.90 9.34
CA LEU A 173 -3.18 9.48 10.69
C LEU A 173 -2.53 8.56 11.73
N LEU A 174 -2.79 7.26 11.67
CA LEU A 174 -2.22 6.26 12.58
C LEU A 174 -0.73 6.03 12.30
N THR A 175 -0.35 5.86 11.03
CA THR A 175 1.03 5.58 10.62
C THR A 175 1.97 6.72 11.01
N ASN A 176 1.52 7.97 10.83
CA ASN A 176 2.28 9.17 11.19
C ASN A 176 2.14 9.55 12.68
N LYS A 177 1.41 8.75 13.48
CA LYS A 177 1.12 9.03 14.89
C LYS A 177 0.50 10.42 15.12
N ALA A 178 -0.23 10.93 14.13
CA ALA A 178 -0.99 12.18 14.24
C ALA A 178 -2.19 12.02 15.18
N ILE A 179 -2.68 10.79 15.32
CA ILE A 179 -3.60 10.39 16.38
C ILE A 179 -2.95 9.30 17.23
N ILE A 180 -3.11 9.40 18.55
CA ILE A 180 -2.72 8.37 19.50
C ILE A 180 -4.02 7.87 20.13
N TYR A 181 -4.39 6.64 19.78
CA TYR A 181 -5.57 5.97 20.31
C TYR A 181 -5.15 4.97 21.39
N SER A 182 -5.77 5.03 22.56
CA SER A 182 -5.42 4.18 23.71
C SER A 182 -6.01 2.77 23.65
N GLY A 183 -7.00 2.53 22.79
CA GLY A 183 -7.61 1.22 22.55
C GLY A 183 -7.01 0.48 21.36
N ASP A 184 -7.69 -0.58 20.92
CA ASP A 184 -7.32 -1.28 19.67
C ASP A 184 -7.70 -0.42 18.46
N TYR A 185 -6.70 0.08 17.73
CA TYR A 185 -6.93 0.89 16.54
C TYR A 185 -7.65 0.13 15.42
N LEU A 186 -7.68 -1.21 15.45
CA LEU A 186 -8.45 -2.02 14.51
C LEU A 186 -9.94 -2.03 14.84
N GLU A 187 -10.34 -1.92 16.11
CA GLU A 187 -11.74 -1.70 16.50
C GLU A 187 -12.22 -0.30 16.11
N LEU A 188 -11.34 0.70 16.27
CA LEU A 188 -11.58 2.05 15.75
C LEU A 188 -11.74 2.05 14.23
N ALA A 189 -10.84 1.34 13.52
CA ALA A 189 -10.91 1.21 12.06
C ALA A 189 -12.21 0.55 11.61
N ASP A 190 -12.60 -0.57 12.24
CA ASP A 190 -13.87 -1.26 11.99
C ASP A 190 -15.05 -0.28 12.11
N SER A 191 -15.14 0.41 13.26
CA SER A 191 -16.20 1.38 13.54
C SER A 191 -16.27 2.51 12.51
N ILE A 192 -15.12 3.08 12.13
CA ILE A 192 -15.04 4.17 11.15
C ILE A 192 -15.45 3.69 9.76
N ILE A 193 -14.95 2.52 9.33
CA ILE A 193 -15.26 1.96 8.03
C ILE A 193 -16.76 1.64 7.95
N SER A 194 -17.32 0.93 8.93
CA SER A 194 -18.75 0.61 8.93
C SER A 194 -19.64 1.86 8.90
N LYS A 195 -19.29 2.91 9.68
CA LYS A 195 -20.00 4.19 9.63
C LYS A 195 -19.90 4.84 8.25
N ASN A 196 -18.72 4.82 7.63
CA ASN A 196 -18.54 5.38 6.31
C ASN A 196 -19.34 4.62 5.24
N LEU A 197 -19.38 3.28 5.30
CA LEU A 197 -20.21 2.47 4.41
C LEU A 197 -21.70 2.86 4.55
N SER A 198 -22.20 3.05 5.77
CA SER A 198 -23.57 3.54 5.97
C SER A 198 -23.82 4.94 5.40
N ILE A 199 -22.84 5.84 5.46
CA ILE A 199 -22.94 7.17 4.84
C ILE A 199 -23.00 7.05 3.32
N VAL A 200 -22.10 6.26 2.73
CA VAL A 200 -22.05 6.01 1.29
C VAL A 200 -23.37 5.45 0.79
N LEU A 201 -23.96 4.50 1.51
CA LEU A 201 -25.27 3.92 1.19
C LEU A 201 -26.39 4.96 1.15
N ASN A 202 -26.33 6.01 1.97
CA ASN A 202 -27.34 7.08 1.97
C ASN A 202 -27.13 8.11 0.85
N LEU A 203 -26.00 8.05 0.15
CA LEU A 203 -25.65 8.93 -0.96
C LEU A 203 -25.93 8.29 -2.33
N LEU A 204 -26.22 6.99 -2.36
CA LEU A 204 -26.59 6.19 -3.53
C LEU A 204 -28.12 6.03 -3.60
#